data_AF-A0A949KW75-F1
#
_entry.id   AF-A0A949KW75-F1
#
_cell.length_a   1.000
_cell.length_b   1.000
_cell.length_c   1.000
_cell.angle_alpha   90.00
_cell.angle_beta   90.00
_cell.angle_gamma   90.00
#
_symmetry.space_group_name_H-M   'P 1'
#
loop_
_entity.id
_entity.type
_entity.pdbx_description
1 polymer ?
#
loop_
_entity_poly.entity_id
_entity_poly.type
_entity_poly.pdbx_seq_one_letter_code
_entity_poly.pdbx_strand_id
1 'polypeptide(L)'
;MAAMGHASQVKVVGLNGQISLGKQYAGRQVLVEEREPGVWLVRTATVIPDNERWLHEPRAASDLQTALSWSITHPASDADSEEMLRQLAHDE
;
A
#
# COMPACT_ATOMS: atom_id res chain seq x y z
N MET A 1 6.37 -27.23 -7.19
CA MET A 1 6.79 -25.81 -7.09
C MET A 1 8.07 -25.77 -6.27
N ALA A 2 9.21 -25.50 -6.90
CA ALA A 2 10.49 -25.39 -6.19
C ALA A 2 10.54 -24.06 -5.45
N ALA A 3 10.62 -24.09 -4.12
CA ALA A 3 10.97 -22.92 -3.33
C ALA A 3 12.38 -22.50 -3.75
N MET A 4 12.51 -21.36 -4.43
CA MET A 4 13.83 -20.77 -4.67
C MET A 4 14.41 -20.40 -3.31
N GLY A 5 15.40 -21.16 -2.85
CA GLY A 5 16.12 -20.88 -1.62
C GLY A 5 16.80 -19.53 -1.77
N HIS A 6 16.52 -18.60 -0.85
CA HIS A 6 17.22 -17.33 -0.78
C HIS A 6 18.68 -17.62 -0.43
N ALA A 7 19.61 -17.24 -1.31
CA ALA A 7 21.02 -17.41 -1.05
C ALA A 7 21.47 -16.48 0.08
N SER A 8 22.04 -17.03 1.15
CA SER A 8 22.69 -16.24 2.20
C SER A 8 23.95 -15.58 1.65
N GLN A 9 24.06 -14.27 1.84
CA GLN A 9 25.23 -13.49 1.40
C GLN A 9 25.85 -12.78 2.59
N VAL A 10 27.17 -12.89 2.73
CA VAL A 10 27.94 -12.11 3.70
C VAL A 10 28.15 -10.70 3.14
N LYS A 11 27.85 -9.68 3.95
CA LYS A 11 28.08 -8.26 3.63
C LYS A 11 28.84 -7.59 4.76
N VAL A 12 29.64 -6.59 4.40
CA VAL A 12 30.40 -5.78 5.35
C VAL A 12 29.61 -4.51 5.66
N VAL A 13 29.57 -4.14 6.95
CA VAL A 13 29.07 -2.84 7.39
C VAL A 13 30.15 -1.80 7.08
N GLY A 14 29.82 -0.79 6.29
CA GLY A 14 30.73 0.29 5.95
C GLY A 14 31.11 1.12 7.18
N LEU A 15 32.17 1.94 7.06
CA LEU A 15 32.67 2.81 8.14
C LEU A 15 31.62 3.80 8.66
N ASN A 16 30.60 4.10 7.86
CA ASN A 16 29.47 4.97 8.22
C ASN A 16 28.23 4.19 8.73
N GLY A 17 28.38 2.89 9.03
CA GLY A 17 27.28 2.05 9.53
C GLY A 17 26.32 1.51 8.47
N GLN A 18 26.61 1.67 7.17
CA GLN A 18 25.70 1.26 6.09
C GLN A 18 25.91 -0.19 5.64
N ILE A 19 24.81 -0.87 5.32
CA ILE A 19 24.80 -2.19 4.65
C ILE A 19 24.14 -2.04 3.28
N SER A 20 24.88 -2.33 2.22
CA SER A 20 24.36 -2.23 0.85
C SER A 20 23.57 -3.48 0.47
N LEU A 21 22.23 -3.42 0.45
CA LEU A 21 21.38 -4.57 0.13
C LEU A 21 21.27 -4.89 -1.38
N GLY A 22 21.53 -3.90 -2.24
CA GLY A 22 21.46 -4.03 -3.70
C GLY A 22 20.50 -3.01 -4.31
N LYS A 23 20.72 -2.68 -5.59
CA LYS A 23 19.95 -1.63 -6.30
C LYS A 23 18.46 -1.95 -6.43
N GLN A 24 18.08 -3.22 -6.41
CA GLN A 24 16.69 -3.67 -6.46
C GLN A 24 15.87 -3.24 -5.23
N TYR A 25 16.52 -2.83 -4.14
CA TYR A 25 15.88 -2.32 -2.93
C TYR A 25 16.06 -0.80 -2.74
N ALA A 26 16.62 -0.10 -3.72
CA ALA A 26 16.83 1.34 -3.64
C ALA A 26 15.49 2.09 -3.46
N GLY A 27 15.46 3.09 -2.58
CA GLY A 27 14.28 3.89 -2.29
C GLY A 27 13.19 3.19 -1.47
N ARG A 28 13.33 1.90 -1.16
CA ARG A 28 12.37 1.20 -0.29
C ARG A 28 12.64 1.51 1.17
N GLN A 29 11.57 1.71 1.92
CA GLN A 29 11.65 1.80 3.37
C GLN A 29 11.77 0.39 3.96
N VAL A 30 12.63 0.25 4.97
CA VAL A 30 12.87 -1.01 5.65
C VAL A 30 12.76 -0.82 7.15
N LEU A 31 12.16 -1.79 7.80
CA LEU A 31 12.18 -1.96 9.24
C LEU A 31 13.45 -2.73 9.60
N VAL A 32 14.23 -2.20 10.54
CA VAL A 32 15.42 -2.85 11.10
C VAL A 32 15.16 -3.10 12.58
N GLU A 33 15.15 -4.36 12.98
CA GLU A 33 14.91 -4.78 14.37
C GLU A 33 16.10 -5.58 14.88
N GLU A 34 16.59 -5.28 16.07
CA GLU A 34 17.50 -6.17 16.81
C GLU A 34 16.66 -7.11 17.66
N ARG A 35 16.64 -8.40 17.31
CA ARG A 35 15.86 -9.42 18.03
C ARG A 35 16.59 -9.88 19.29
N GLU A 36 17.90 -9.99 19.18
CA GLU A 36 18.87 -10.40 20.21
C GLU A 36 20.21 -9.71 19.92
N PRO A 37 21.14 -9.62 20.89
CA PRO A 37 22.44 -9.01 20.66
C PRO A 37 23.17 -9.56 19.43
N GLY A 38 23.38 -8.70 18.42
CA GLY A 38 24.04 -9.07 17.16
C GLY A 38 23.16 -9.81 16.14
N VAL A 39 21.86 -9.99 16.43
CA VAL A 39 20.88 -10.58 15.51
C VAL A 39 19.91 -9.50 15.02
N TRP A 40 20.11 -9.05 13.78
CA TRP A 40 19.24 -8.09 13.13
C TRP A 40 18.31 -8.74 12.11
N LEU A 41 17.06 -8.29 12.10
CA LEU A 41 16.06 -8.61 11.09
C LEU A 41 15.76 -7.35 10.27
N VAL A 42 15.97 -7.44 8.95
CA VAL A 42 15.65 -6.35 8.01
C VAL A 42 14.48 -6.79 7.14
N ARG A 43 13.41 -6.00 7.13
CA ARG A 43 12.18 -6.29 6.37
C ARG A 43 11.78 -5.07 5.55
N THR A 44 11.30 -5.27 4.33
CA THR A 44 10.64 -4.18 3.59
C THR A 44 9.33 -3.81 4.28
N ALA A 45 9.06 -2.51 4.40
CA ALA A 45 7.82 -2.00 4.98
C ALA A 45 7.15 -1.00 4.03
N THR A 46 5.83 -0.96 4.08
CA THR A 46 5.02 0.09 3.47
C THR A 46 4.60 1.06 4.57
N VAL A 47 4.93 2.34 4.43
CA VAL A 47 4.48 3.37 5.36
C VAL A 47 3.21 4.01 4.84
N ILE A 48 2.21 4.06 5.72
CA ILE A 48 0.92 4.69 5.47
C ILE A 48 0.81 5.88 6.42
N PRO A 49 0.65 7.11 5.90
CA PRO A 49 0.37 8.30 6.68
C PRO A 49 -0.82 8.12 7.64
N ASP A 50 -0.78 8.77 8.80
CA ASP A 50 -1.82 8.62 9.83
C ASP A 50 -3.23 8.98 9.31
N ASN A 51 -3.33 10.03 8.49
CA ASN A 51 -4.58 10.48 7.87
C ASN A 51 -5.08 9.56 6.74
N GLU A 52 -4.30 8.58 6.30
CA GLU A 52 -4.65 7.61 5.26
C GLU A 52 -4.85 6.20 5.84
N ARG A 53 -4.43 5.95 7.08
CA ARG A 53 -4.53 4.65 7.75
C ARG A 53 -5.97 4.12 7.80
N TRP A 54 -6.96 5.01 7.89
CA TRP A 54 -8.37 4.64 7.95
C TRP A 54 -8.84 3.82 6.73
N LEU A 55 -8.25 4.03 5.54
CA LEU A 55 -8.58 3.28 4.32
C LEU A 55 -8.27 1.78 4.46
N HIS A 56 -7.35 1.44 5.36
CA HIS A 56 -6.94 0.05 5.62
C HIS A 56 -7.74 -0.60 6.75
N GLU A 57 -8.66 0.11 7.41
CA GLU A 57 -9.58 -0.50 8.37
C GLU A 57 -10.53 -1.47 7.66
N PRO A 58 -10.90 -2.62 8.27
CA PRO A 58 -11.62 -3.69 7.59
C PRO A 58 -12.91 -3.23 6.89
N ARG A 59 -13.67 -2.34 7.55
CA ARG A 59 -14.92 -1.81 7.01
C ARG A 59 -14.67 -0.86 5.83
N ALA A 60 -13.82 0.14 6.01
CA ALA A 60 -13.52 1.12 4.96
C ALA A 60 -12.94 0.44 3.70
N ALA A 61 -12.03 -0.53 3.88
CA ALA A 61 -11.46 -1.29 2.77
C ALA A 61 -12.53 -2.11 2.02
N SER A 62 -13.45 -2.77 2.74
CA SER A 62 -14.55 -3.54 2.15
C SER A 62 -15.54 -2.66 1.39
N ASP A 63 -15.94 -1.54 1.99
CA ASP A 63 -16.89 -0.59 1.39
C ASP A 63 -16.28 0.01 0.11
N LEU A 64 -15.00 0.41 0.16
CA LEU A 64 -14.27 0.91 -1.01
C LEU A 64 -14.15 -0.14 -2.12
N GLN A 65 -13.81 -1.39 -1.79
CA GLN A 65 -13.72 -2.48 -2.77
C GLN A 65 -15.06 -2.73 -3.46
N THR A 66 -16.16 -2.64 -2.71
CA THR A 66 -17.51 -2.79 -3.24
C THR A 66 -17.85 -1.65 -4.20
N ALA A 67 -17.60 -0.40 -3.79
CA ALA A 67 -17.84 0.78 -4.62
C ALA A 67 -17.02 0.75 -5.93
N LEU A 68 -15.74 0.36 -5.85
CA LEU A 68 -14.88 0.20 -7.04
C LEU A 68 -15.37 -0.92 -7.97
N SER A 69 -15.86 -2.02 -7.41
CA SER A 69 -16.39 -3.13 -8.22
C SER A 69 -17.68 -2.72 -8.94
N TRP A 70 -18.51 -1.91 -8.28
CA TRP A 70 -19.72 -1.34 -8.89
C TRP A 70 -19.39 -0.34 -10.00
N SER A 71 -18.41 0.56 -9.78
CA SER A 71 -18.08 1.62 -10.75
C SER A 71 -17.52 1.08 -12.07
N ILE A 72 -16.82 -0.07 -12.04
CA ILE A 72 -16.34 -0.74 -13.26
C ILE A 72 -17.50 -1.12 -14.20
N THR A 73 -18.65 -1.51 -13.65
CA THR A 73 -19.83 -1.91 -14.44
C THR A 73 -20.83 -0.78 -14.67
N HIS A 74 -20.66 0.35 -13.97
CA HIS A 74 -21.51 1.54 -14.05
C HIS A 74 -20.65 2.77 -14.39
N PRO A 75 -20.13 2.86 -15.62
CA PRO A 75 -19.34 4.00 -16.04
C PRO A 75 -20.16 5.30 -15.93
N ALA A 76 -19.50 6.36 -15.45
CA ALA A 76 -20.13 7.67 -15.36
C ALA A 76 -20.63 8.13 -16.74
N SER A 77 -21.85 8.64 -16.78
CA SER A 77 -22.51 9.12 -17.98
C SER A 77 -23.34 10.35 -17.64
N ASP A 78 -23.25 11.36 -18.48
CA ASP A 78 -24.01 12.61 -18.32
C ASP A 78 -25.42 12.52 -18.95
N ALA A 79 -25.78 11.35 -19.51
CA ALA A 79 -27.02 11.16 -20.27
C ALA A 79 -28.29 11.56 -19.49
N ASP A 80 -28.29 11.33 -18.17
CA ASP A 80 -29.44 11.59 -17.31
C ASP A 80 -29.26 12.85 -16.43
N SER A 81 -28.16 13.60 -16.61
CA SER A 81 -27.81 14.70 -15.71
C SER A 81 -28.81 15.85 -15.71
N GLU A 82 -29.36 16.23 -16.87
CA GLU A 82 -30.38 17.29 -16.93
C GLU A 82 -31.69 16.88 -16.25
N GLU A 83 -32.09 15.61 -16.40
CA GLU A 83 -33.32 15.10 -15.79
C GLU A 83 -33.19 15.01 -14.27
N MET A 84 -32.04 14.52 -13.77
CA MET A 84 -31.71 14.54 -12.34
C MET A 84 -31.71 15.96 -11.76
N LEU A 85 -31.11 16.94 -12.43
CA LEU A 85 -31.08 18.33 -11.96
C LEU A 85 -32.47 18.95 -11.89
N ARG A 86 -33.36 18.64 -12.84
CA ARG A 86 -34.76 19.10 -12.79
C ARG A 86 -35.54 18.48 -11.64
N GLN A 87 -35.32 17.19 -11.34
CA GLN A 87 -35.96 16.52 -10.19
C GLN A 87 -35.52 17.14 -8.87
N LEU A 88 -34.20 17.31 -8.67
CA LEU A 88 -33.66 17.92 -7.45
C LEU A 88 -34.13 19.37 -7.23
N ALA A 89 -34.39 20.12 -8.30
CA ALA A 89 -34.91 21.49 -8.22
C ALA A 89 -36.43 21.56 -7.97
N HIS A 90 -37.16 20.45 -8.10
CA HIS A 90 -38.60 20.38 -7.89
C HIS A 90 -39.00 19.89 -6.48
N ASP A 91 -38.03 19.37 -5.73
CA ASP A 91 -38.19 18.89 -4.35
C ASP A 91 -37.88 19.98 -3.28
N GLU A 92 -37.73 21.25 -3.68
CA GLU A 92 -37.76 22.45 -2.81
C GLU A 92 -39.06 23.25 -2.98
#